data_AF-A0A9Q9IHA0-F1
#
_entry.id   AF-A0A9Q9IHA0-F1
#
_cell.length_a   1.000
_cell.length_b   1.000
_cell.length_c   1.000
_cell.angle_alpha   90.00
_cell.angle_beta   90.00
_cell.angle_gamma   90.00
#
_symmetry.space_group_name_H-M   'P 1'
#
loop_
_entity.id
_entity.type
_entity.pdbx_description
1 polymer ?
#
loop_
_entity_poly.entity_id
_entity_poly.type
_entity_poly.pdbx_seq_one_letter_code
_entity_poly.pdbx_strand_id
1 'polypeptide(L)'
;MRSISGLSKSEWDRAGALADAADDPGNSTAVRGFEWSHPLLGHVNVWFTNGFTDLGGSGNMGGLYNWIVNNGGVARFNHPGREIARFGNFAFTAAARAAVVGLEMFNRGDDYLFDGWSEGRTSALNACLNAGWRTGISGVPDEHGTDWGFPEGKGRTGLWVADVIDTVANQVVRFTVPLDAALGDWVVLRVSDPTLPDPSPGPNGHPCNDFGLAYTSPWWLRP
;
A
#
# COMPACT_ATOMS: atom_id res chain seq x y z
N MET A 1 -21.32 9.97 -29.75
CA MET A 1 -21.47 9.59 -28.33
C MET A 1 -20.09 9.13 -27.87
N ARG A 2 -19.41 9.85 -26.97
CA ARG A 2 -18.11 9.41 -26.46
C ARG A 2 -18.38 8.51 -25.26
N SER A 3 -18.07 7.23 -25.35
CA SER A 3 -18.09 6.32 -24.21
C SER A 3 -16.79 6.48 -23.43
N ILE A 4 -16.88 6.58 -22.11
CA ILE A 4 -15.74 6.27 -21.24
C ILE A 4 -15.68 4.74 -21.21
N SER A 5 -14.72 4.17 -21.91
CA SER A 5 -14.32 2.77 -21.74
C SER A 5 -13.26 2.71 -20.65
N GLY A 6 -13.28 1.66 -19.83
CA GLY A 6 -12.15 1.36 -18.95
C GLY A 6 -10.90 0.98 -19.74
N LEU A 7 -9.85 0.62 -19.02
CA LEU A 7 -8.60 0.13 -19.58
C LEU A 7 -8.84 -1.00 -20.59
N SER A 8 -8.20 -0.94 -21.75
CA SER A 8 -8.19 -2.02 -22.75
C SER A 8 -6.93 -2.88 -22.63
N LYS A 9 -6.92 -4.07 -23.26
CA LYS A 9 -5.74 -4.94 -23.32
C LYS A 9 -4.53 -4.23 -23.96
N SER A 10 -4.73 -3.48 -25.03
CA SER A 10 -3.64 -2.72 -25.66
C SER A 10 -3.11 -1.60 -24.77
N GLU A 11 -3.97 -0.93 -23.99
CA GLU A 11 -3.53 0.09 -23.03
C GLU A 11 -2.80 -0.54 -21.84
N TRP A 12 -3.22 -1.71 -21.37
CA TRP A 12 -2.52 -2.46 -20.32
C TRP A 12 -1.12 -2.91 -20.76
N ASP A 13 -1.01 -3.41 -21.99
CA ASP A 13 0.28 -3.82 -22.56
C ASP A 13 1.19 -2.60 -22.75
N ARG A 14 0.63 -1.47 -23.22
CA ARG A 14 1.36 -0.20 -23.32
C ARG A 14 1.82 0.32 -21.97
N ALA A 15 0.97 0.27 -20.93
CA ALA A 15 1.34 0.68 -19.58
C ALA A 15 2.50 -0.17 -19.04
N GLY A 16 2.58 -1.45 -19.42
CA GLY A 16 3.70 -2.32 -19.06
C GLY A 16 5.00 -1.89 -19.70
N ALA A 17 4.98 -1.71 -21.03
CA ALA A 17 6.16 -1.23 -21.74
C ALA A 17 6.64 0.16 -21.25
N LEU A 18 5.72 1.04 -20.85
CA LEU A 18 6.07 2.34 -20.26
C LEU A 18 6.67 2.22 -18.85
N ALA A 19 6.13 1.34 -18.01
CA ALA A 19 6.70 1.07 -16.69
C ALA A 19 8.10 0.45 -16.81
N ASP A 20 8.27 -0.56 -17.66
CA ASP A 20 9.57 -1.21 -17.89
C ASP A 20 10.61 -0.23 -18.41
N ALA A 21 10.22 0.70 -19.29
CA ALA A 21 11.12 1.73 -19.82
C ALA A 21 11.44 2.85 -18.81
N ALA A 22 10.61 3.04 -17.78
CA ALA A 22 10.79 4.05 -16.74
C ALA A 22 11.42 3.50 -15.45
N ASP A 23 11.61 2.18 -15.35
CA ASP A 23 12.35 1.58 -14.25
C ASP A 23 13.84 1.89 -14.38
N ASP A 24 14.43 2.42 -13.30
CA ASP A 24 15.83 2.80 -13.23
C ASP A 24 16.43 2.30 -11.91
N PRO A 25 16.95 1.05 -11.89
CA PRO A 25 17.42 0.39 -10.66
C PRO A 25 18.42 1.24 -9.87
N GLY A 26 18.07 1.50 -8.60
CA GLY A 26 18.86 2.33 -7.68
C GLY A 26 18.47 3.81 -7.66
N ASN A 27 17.69 4.30 -8.63
CA ASN A 27 17.21 5.68 -8.68
C ASN A 27 15.68 5.77 -8.54
N SER A 28 14.93 4.95 -9.29
CA SER A 28 13.47 4.93 -9.25
C SER A 28 12.91 3.57 -9.66
N THR A 29 11.81 3.17 -9.03
CA THR A 29 11.08 1.95 -9.41
C THR A 29 9.73 2.32 -10.01
N ALA A 30 9.49 1.86 -11.24
CA ALA A 30 8.21 2.04 -11.91
C ALA A 30 7.38 0.75 -11.80
N VAL A 31 6.14 0.86 -11.34
CA VAL A 31 5.26 -0.31 -11.14
C VAL A 31 4.04 -0.16 -12.03
N ARG A 32 3.82 -1.12 -12.94
CA ARG A 32 2.54 -1.21 -13.66
C ARG A 32 1.43 -1.60 -12.67
N GLY A 33 0.34 -0.86 -12.72
CA GLY A 33 -0.89 -1.19 -12.03
C GLY A 33 -2.10 -0.53 -12.69
N PHE A 34 -3.25 -0.75 -12.10
CA PHE A 34 -4.49 -0.07 -12.47
C PHE A 34 -5.25 0.35 -11.22
N GLU A 35 -6.19 1.27 -11.40
CA GLU A 35 -7.19 1.59 -10.40
C GLU A 35 -8.50 0.92 -10.80
N TRP A 36 -8.97 -0.02 -9.98
CA TRP A 36 -10.33 -0.51 -10.08
C TRP A 36 -11.26 0.56 -9.52
N SER A 37 -12.18 1.06 -10.34
CA SER A 37 -13.05 2.19 -10.00
C SER A 37 -14.51 1.75 -9.98
N HIS A 38 -15.13 1.79 -8.81
CA HIS A 38 -16.56 1.54 -8.65
C HIS A 38 -17.27 2.78 -8.12
N PRO A 39 -18.37 3.24 -8.77
CA PRO A 39 -18.99 4.54 -8.47
C PRO A 39 -19.52 4.69 -7.05
N LEU A 40 -19.88 3.57 -6.39
CA LEU A 40 -20.37 3.55 -5.01
C LEU A 40 -19.40 2.94 -3.99
N LEU A 41 -18.71 1.86 -4.35
CA LEU A 41 -17.85 1.10 -3.43
C LEU A 41 -16.48 1.76 -3.23
N GLY A 42 -16.06 2.67 -4.10
CA GLY A 42 -14.76 3.30 -4.02
C GLY A 42 -13.75 2.69 -4.96
N HIS A 43 -12.50 3.12 -4.81
CA HIS A 43 -11.44 2.80 -5.73
C HIS A 43 -10.30 2.02 -5.06
N VAL A 44 -9.69 1.10 -5.79
CA VAL A 44 -8.63 0.22 -5.29
C VAL A 44 -7.52 0.19 -6.33
N ASN A 45 -6.32 0.60 -5.95
CA ASN A 45 -5.16 0.30 -6.78
C ASN A 45 -4.75 -1.15 -6.63
N VAL A 46 -4.36 -1.74 -7.76
CA VAL A 46 -3.84 -3.11 -7.85
C VAL A 46 -2.58 -3.13 -8.69
N TRP A 47 -1.55 -3.80 -8.20
CA TRP A 47 -0.23 -3.95 -8.82
C TRP A 47 0.19 -5.43 -8.91
N PHE A 48 1.28 -5.71 -9.61
CA PHE A 48 1.93 -7.03 -9.72
C PHE A 48 1.08 -8.15 -10.35
N THR A 49 0.08 -7.79 -11.15
CA THR A 49 -0.76 -8.75 -11.88
C THR A 49 -0.40 -8.80 -13.36
N ASN A 50 -0.71 -9.92 -14.03
CA ASN A 50 -0.50 -10.08 -15.48
C ASN A 50 -1.60 -9.42 -16.33
N GLY A 51 -2.74 -9.11 -15.73
CA GLY A 51 -3.90 -8.52 -16.38
C GLY A 51 -4.56 -7.48 -15.48
N PHE A 52 -5.74 -7.05 -15.87
CA PHE A 52 -6.58 -6.15 -15.07
C PHE A 52 -8.02 -6.68 -15.06
N THR A 53 -8.84 -6.12 -14.18
CA THR A 53 -10.29 -6.37 -14.15
C THR A 53 -11.03 -5.05 -14.09
N ASP A 54 -12.21 -5.02 -14.69
CA ASP A 54 -13.17 -3.92 -14.56
C ASP A 54 -14.40 -4.38 -13.76
N LEU A 55 -15.49 -3.61 -13.83
CA LEU A 55 -16.75 -3.95 -13.19
C LEU A 55 -17.48 -5.14 -13.84
N GLY A 56 -17.17 -5.47 -15.10
CA GLY A 56 -17.69 -6.67 -15.76
C GLY A 56 -17.00 -7.95 -15.27
N GLY A 57 -15.70 -7.89 -14.98
CA GLY A 57 -14.94 -9.00 -14.40
C GLY A 57 -15.04 -9.12 -12.88
N SER A 58 -15.11 -7.98 -12.18
CA SER A 58 -15.12 -7.88 -10.71
C SER A 58 -16.10 -6.78 -10.27
N GLY A 59 -17.39 -7.09 -10.25
CA GLY A 59 -18.45 -6.10 -10.01
C GLY A 59 -18.69 -5.70 -8.55
N ASN A 60 -18.01 -6.31 -7.58
CA ASN A 60 -18.14 -5.99 -6.16
C ASN A 60 -16.84 -6.30 -5.40
N MET A 61 -16.75 -5.89 -4.13
CA MET A 61 -15.54 -6.07 -3.31
C MET A 61 -15.08 -7.53 -3.22
N GLY A 62 -16.01 -8.47 -3.00
CA GLY A 62 -15.67 -9.90 -2.92
C GLY A 62 -15.14 -10.44 -4.24
N GLY A 63 -15.75 -10.06 -5.37
CA GLY A 63 -15.26 -10.39 -6.71
C GLY A 63 -13.86 -9.84 -6.95
N LEU A 64 -13.63 -8.57 -6.58
CA LEU A 64 -12.32 -7.94 -6.69
C LEU A 64 -11.26 -8.64 -5.83
N TYR A 65 -11.55 -8.93 -4.56
CA TYR A 65 -10.62 -9.63 -3.67
C TYR A 65 -10.24 -11.02 -4.21
N ASN A 66 -11.23 -11.78 -4.68
CA ASN A 66 -10.99 -13.08 -5.31
C ASN A 66 -10.10 -12.94 -6.56
N TRP A 67 -10.38 -11.95 -7.40
CA TRP A 67 -9.58 -11.69 -8.59
C TRP A 67 -8.13 -11.33 -8.22
N ILE A 68 -7.91 -10.45 -7.24
CA ILE A 68 -6.57 -10.04 -6.78
C ILE A 68 -5.79 -11.27 -6.30
N VAL A 69 -6.38 -12.08 -5.40
CA VAL A 69 -5.73 -13.27 -4.84
C VAL A 69 -5.39 -14.29 -5.92
N ASN A 70 -6.32 -14.57 -6.83
CA ASN A 70 -6.12 -15.54 -7.90
C ASN A 70 -5.07 -15.10 -8.94
N ASN A 71 -4.77 -13.80 -9.02
CA ASN A 71 -3.80 -13.24 -9.95
C ASN A 71 -2.49 -12.80 -9.27
N GLY A 72 -2.31 -13.09 -7.96
CA GLY A 72 -1.10 -12.76 -7.21
C GLY A 72 -0.86 -11.26 -7.03
N GLY A 73 -1.93 -10.45 -7.06
CA GLY A 73 -1.82 -9.00 -6.98
C GLY A 73 -1.62 -8.48 -5.56
N VAL A 74 -1.07 -7.28 -5.47
CA VAL A 74 -1.05 -6.46 -4.24
C VAL A 74 -1.96 -5.26 -4.44
N ALA A 75 -2.68 -4.86 -3.40
CA ALA A 75 -3.70 -3.84 -3.49
C ALA A 75 -3.73 -2.89 -2.30
N ARG A 76 -4.36 -1.75 -2.55
CA ARG A 76 -4.55 -0.68 -1.57
C ARG A 76 -5.91 -0.01 -1.77
N PHE A 77 -6.61 0.25 -0.69
CA PHE A 77 -7.82 1.08 -0.68
C PHE A 77 -7.47 2.56 -0.87
N ASN A 78 -8.12 3.23 -1.84
CA ASN A 78 -7.87 4.64 -2.15
C ASN A 78 -8.88 5.56 -1.43
N HIS A 79 -8.42 6.74 -1.02
CA HIS A 79 -9.20 7.90 -0.55
C HIS A 79 -10.54 7.51 0.12
N PRO A 80 -10.49 6.76 1.23
CA PRO A 80 -11.64 6.04 1.75
C PRO A 80 -12.71 7.00 2.25
N GLY A 81 -13.95 6.79 1.82
CA GLY A 81 -15.10 7.60 2.24
C GLY A 81 -15.53 8.65 1.21
N ARG A 82 -14.74 8.86 0.14
CA ARG A 82 -15.17 9.67 -1.01
C ARG A 82 -16.42 9.09 -1.68
N GLU A 83 -16.42 7.78 -1.93
CA GLU A 83 -17.61 7.06 -2.40
C GLU A 83 -18.43 6.49 -1.24
N ILE A 84 -19.76 6.64 -1.33
CA ILE A 84 -20.67 6.50 -0.20
C ILE A 84 -20.70 5.11 0.46
N ALA A 85 -20.44 4.04 -0.29
CA ALA A 85 -20.47 2.68 0.26
C ALA A 85 -19.13 2.25 0.88
N ARG A 86 -18.05 3.06 0.74
CA ARG A 86 -16.77 2.93 1.43
C ARG A 86 -16.29 1.47 1.55
N PHE A 87 -16.04 0.84 0.41
CA PHE A 87 -15.56 -0.53 0.28
C PHE A 87 -16.47 -1.58 0.92
N GLY A 88 -17.78 -1.32 0.98
CA GLY A 88 -18.72 -2.17 1.70
C GLY A 88 -18.42 -2.21 3.20
N ASN A 89 -17.99 -1.07 3.77
CA ASN A 89 -17.49 -0.95 5.14
C ASN A 89 -16.36 -1.93 5.47
N PHE A 90 -15.44 -2.14 4.54
CA PHE A 90 -14.25 -2.98 4.71
C PHE A 90 -14.56 -4.44 5.10
N ALA A 91 -15.69 -4.99 4.61
CA ALA A 91 -16.03 -6.39 4.84
C ALA A 91 -14.81 -7.31 4.60
N PHE A 92 -14.37 -7.97 5.68
CA PHE A 92 -13.07 -8.62 5.71
C PHE A 92 -13.08 -9.96 4.99
N THR A 93 -12.03 -10.21 4.22
CA THR A 93 -11.80 -11.49 3.54
C THR A 93 -10.41 -11.99 3.92
N ALA A 94 -10.36 -13.03 4.75
CA ALA A 94 -9.09 -13.55 5.29
C ALA A 94 -8.07 -13.94 4.21
N ALA A 95 -8.54 -14.54 3.10
CA ALA A 95 -7.69 -14.93 1.98
C ALA A 95 -7.00 -13.74 1.29
N ALA A 96 -7.61 -12.54 1.35
CA ALA A 96 -7.07 -11.33 0.74
C ALA A 96 -6.21 -10.49 1.71
N ARG A 97 -6.12 -10.86 3.00
CA ARG A 97 -5.42 -10.07 4.03
C ARG A 97 -3.97 -9.77 3.66
N ALA A 98 -3.26 -10.73 3.07
CA ALA A 98 -1.86 -10.55 2.66
C ALA A 98 -1.73 -9.73 1.36
N ALA A 99 -2.76 -9.72 0.53
CA ALA A 99 -2.76 -9.01 -0.75
C ALA A 99 -3.15 -7.53 -0.59
N VAL A 100 -4.04 -7.19 0.35
CA VAL A 100 -4.47 -5.80 0.59
C VAL A 100 -3.64 -5.20 1.71
N VAL A 101 -2.60 -4.46 1.35
CA VAL A 101 -1.51 -4.04 2.25
C VAL A 101 -1.57 -2.58 2.62
N GLY A 102 -2.37 -1.77 1.93
CA GLY A 102 -2.39 -0.33 2.12
C GLY A 102 -3.79 0.26 2.22
N LEU A 103 -3.86 1.40 2.90
CA LEU A 103 -5.02 2.26 3.00
C LEU A 103 -4.53 3.70 2.87
N GLU A 104 -5.01 4.43 1.87
CA GLU A 104 -4.72 5.86 1.76
C GLU A 104 -5.38 6.62 2.89
N MET A 105 -4.60 7.44 3.61
CA MET A 105 -5.12 8.47 4.51
C MET A 105 -4.93 9.88 3.94
N PHE A 106 -4.07 10.04 2.93
CA PHE A 106 -3.85 11.32 2.26
C PHE A 106 -3.99 11.14 0.75
N ASN A 107 -4.83 11.93 0.11
CA ASN A 107 -5.01 11.86 -1.34
C ASN A 107 -5.20 13.27 -1.88
N ARG A 108 -4.43 13.65 -2.90
CA ARG A 108 -4.34 15.07 -3.33
C ARG A 108 -4.03 15.93 -2.10
N GLY A 109 -4.82 16.96 -1.82
CA GLY A 109 -4.71 17.77 -0.60
C GLY A 109 -5.63 17.35 0.54
N ASP A 110 -6.37 16.25 0.39
CA ASP A 110 -7.37 15.79 1.36
C ASP A 110 -6.76 14.82 2.39
N ASP A 111 -7.26 14.89 3.62
CA ASP A 111 -6.92 14.02 4.75
C ASP A 111 -8.16 13.22 5.20
N TYR A 112 -8.03 11.90 5.20
CA TYR A 112 -9.08 10.94 5.54
C TYR A 112 -8.89 10.31 6.93
N LEU A 113 -7.83 10.66 7.66
CA LEU A 113 -7.50 10.07 8.96
C LEU A 113 -8.63 10.26 9.99
N PHE A 114 -9.25 11.45 9.98
CA PHE A 114 -10.36 11.81 10.86
C PHE A 114 -11.70 12.00 10.13
N ASP A 115 -11.78 11.62 8.86
CA ASP A 115 -13.01 11.80 8.08
C ASP A 115 -14.20 11.07 8.74
N GLY A 116 -15.33 11.78 8.83
CA GLY A 116 -16.55 11.35 9.51
C GLY A 116 -16.53 11.41 11.05
N TRP A 117 -15.40 11.68 11.70
CA TRP A 117 -15.31 11.69 13.18
C TRP A 117 -16.19 12.77 13.82
N SER A 118 -16.18 13.99 13.27
CA SER A 118 -17.01 15.10 13.75
C SER A 118 -18.51 14.85 13.64
N GLU A 119 -18.91 13.89 12.80
CA GLU A 119 -20.28 13.45 12.58
C GLU A 119 -20.62 12.18 13.37
N GLY A 120 -19.73 11.74 14.27
CA GLY A 120 -19.89 10.52 15.06
C GLY A 120 -19.70 9.21 14.28
N ARG A 121 -19.16 9.27 13.05
CA ARG A 121 -18.85 8.08 12.24
C ARG A 121 -17.47 7.53 12.63
N THR A 122 -17.30 6.21 12.53
CA THR A 122 -15.97 5.59 12.68
C THR A 122 -15.07 6.01 11.52
N SER A 123 -13.85 6.45 11.84
CA SER A 123 -12.83 6.74 10.83
C SER A 123 -12.56 5.51 9.96
N ALA A 124 -12.20 5.75 8.70
CA ALA A 124 -11.92 4.66 7.76
C ALA A 124 -10.80 3.74 8.24
N LEU A 125 -9.74 4.31 8.85
CA LEU A 125 -8.64 3.56 9.44
C LEU A 125 -9.14 2.57 10.50
N ASN A 126 -9.90 3.05 11.47
CA ASN A 126 -10.41 2.20 12.55
C ASN A 126 -11.38 1.15 12.01
N ALA A 127 -12.27 1.52 11.08
CA ALA A 127 -13.18 0.57 10.45
C ALA A 127 -12.43 -0.57 9.72
N CYS A 128 -11.39 -0.22 8.96
CA CYS A 128 -10.54 -1.17 8.25
C CYS A 128 -9.81 -2.13 9.22
N LEU A 129 -9.11 -1.59 10.21
CA LEU A 129 -8.34 -2.39 11.17
C LEU A 129 -9.24 -3.28 12.05
N ASN A 130 -10.38 -2.75 12.50
CA ASN A 130 -11.36 -3.49 13.32
C ASN A 130 -12.04 -4.61 12.54
N ALA A 131 -12.20 -4.46 11.22
CA ALA A 131 -12.74 -5.54 10.38
C ALA A 131 -11.78 -6.73 10.27
N GLY A 132 -10.47 -6.53 10.50
CA GLY A 132 -9.46 -7.59 10.47
C GLY A 132 -8.30 -7.35 9.50
N TRP A 133 -8.35 -6.27 8.72
CA TRP A 133 -7.26 -5.87 7.83
C TRP A 133 -6.02 -5.40 8.60
N ARG A 134 -4.85 -5.46 7.96
CA ARG A 134 -3.56 -5.06 8.54
C ARG A 134 -2.80 -4.17 7.57
N THR A 135 -3.48 -3.12 7.12
CA THR A 135 -2.95 -2.19 6.12
C THR A 135 -1.99 -1.18 6.74
N GLY A 136 -0.90 -0.88 6.04
CA GLY A 136 -0.12 0.33 6.25
C GLY A 136 -0.87 1.58 5.77
N ILE A 137 -0.47 2.74 6.27
CA ILE A 137 -1.02 4.03 5.85
C ILE A 137 -0.18 4.58 4.69
N SER A 138 -0.85 5.11 3.67
CA SER A 138 -0.17 5.79 2.56
C SER A 138 -0.80 7.14 2.23
N GLY A 139 -0.03 7.96 1.52
CA GLY A 139 -0.44 9.22 0.93
C GLY A 139 0.01 9.30 -0.53
N VAL A 140 -0.87 9.70 -1.45
CA VAL A 140 -0.52 9.86 -2.87
C VAL A 140 -1.16 11.10 -3.49
N PRO A 141 -0.62 11.60 -4.62
CA PRO A 141 -1.15 12.82 -5.23
C PRO A 141 -2.43 12.61 -6.04
N ASP A 142 -2.75 11.37 -6.45
CA ASP A 142 -3.87 11.04 -7.37
C ASP A 142 -3.97 12.01 -8.55
N GLU A 143 -2.82 12.15 -9.21
CA GLU A 143 -2.59 13.18 -10.20
C GLU A 143 -3.29 12.84 -11.52
N HIS A 144 -3.84 13.88 -12.14
CA HIS A 144 -4.55 13.81 -13.43
C HIS A 144 -4.07 14.91 -14.39
N GLY A 145 -3.22 15.83 -13.91
CA GLY A 145 -2.59 16.88 -14.69
C GLY A 145 -1.32 16.43 -15.40
N THR A 146 -0.49 17.39 -15.79
CA THR A 146 0.82 17.15 -16.42
C THR A 146 1.98 17.65 -15.58
N ASP A 147 1.70 18.21 -14.41
CA ASP A 147 2.65 18.82 -13.47
C ASP A 147 3.07 17.83 -12.36
N TRP A 148 3.06 16.53 -12.65
CA TRP A 148 3.42 15.45 -11.74
C TRP A 148 4.66 15.78 -10.89
N GLY A 149 4.51 15.67 -9.58
CA GLY A 149 5.62 15.88 -8.63
C GLY A 149 5.93 17.35 -8.30
N PHE A 150 5.42 18.33 -9.05
CA PHE A 150 5.63 19.76 -8.78
C PHE A 150 4.71 20.34 -7.70
N PRO A 151 3.40 20.05 -7.66
CA PRO A 151 2.53 20.55 -6.61
C PRO A 151 2.99 20.12 -5.21
N GLU A 152 3.19 21.12 -4.37
CA GLU A 152 3.42 20.96 -2.93
C GLU A 152 2.10 20.67 -2.20
N GLY A 153 2.20 20.12 -0.98
CA GLY A 153 1.04 19.86 -0.13
C GLY A 153 0.17 18.68 -0.56
N LYS A 154 0.50 17.98 -1.65
CA LYS A 154 -0.17 16.73 -2.02
C LYS A 154 0.37 15.54 -1.21
N GLY A 155 -0.48 14.56 -0.93
CA GLY A 155 -0.12 13.32 -0.25
C GLY A 155 1.06 12.62 -0.91
N ARG A 156 2.04 12.19 -0.10
CA ARG A 156 3.21 11.40 -0.54
C ARG A 156 3.61 10.41 0.56
N THR A 157 4.19 9.28 0.19
CA THR A 157 4.75 8.30 1.13
C THR A 157 6.21 8.04 0.79
N GLY A 158 7.07 8.07 1.81
CA GLY A 158 8.46 7.62 1.75
C GLY A 158 8.67 6.41 2.67
N LEU A 159 9.74 5.64 2.43
CA LEU A 159 10.15 4.49 3.23
C LEU A 159 11.66 4.60 3.57
N TRP A 160 12.08 4.24 4.79
CA TRP A 160 13.46 4.38 5.30
C TRP A 160 13.97 3.12 6.01
N VAL A 161 15.29 2.80 5.90
CA VAL A 161 15.86 1.56 6.49
C VAL A 161 17.41 1.47 6.57
N ALA A 162 17.94 0.67 7.52
CA ALA A 162 19.27 0.87 8.15
C ALA A 162 20.41 -0.21 8.08
N ASP A 163 20.24 -1.54 8.32
CA ASP A 163 21.33 -2.58 8.26
C ASP A 163 20.81 -4.05 8.26
N VAL A 164 21.67 -5.08 8.04
CA VAL A 164 21.34 -6.55 7.96
C VAL A 164 22.26 -7.43 8.86
N ILE A 165 21.71 -8.36 9.69
CA ILE A 165 22.46 -9.23 10.67
C ILE A 165 22.04 -10.72 10.60
N ASP A 166 23.02 -11.65 10.59
CA ASP A 166 22.80 -13.12 10.60
C ASP A 166 22.51 -13.74 12.00
N THR A 167 21.67 -14.79 12.08
CA THR A 167 21.29 -15.47 13.36
C THR A 167 20.87 -16.96 13.20
N VAL A 168 20.78 -17.72 14.31
CA VAL A 168 20.34 -19.14 14.36
C VAL A 168 19.10 -19.30 15.25
N ALA A 169 18.08 -20.01 14.77
CA ALA A 169 16.84 -20.26 15.51
C ALA A 169 17.06 -20.93 16.87
N ASN A 170 16.30 -20.51 17.89
CA ASN A 170 16.34 -21.00 19.29
C ASN A 170 17.62 -20.69 20.09
N GLN A 171 18.48 -19.80 19.60
CA GLN A 171 19.57 -19.25 20.40
C GLN A 171 19.33 -17.76 20.68
N VAL A 172 19.76 -17.31 21.87
CA VAL A 172 19.70 -15.89 22.21
C VAL A 172 20.85 -15.19 21.49
N VAL A 173 20.50 -14.33 20.53
CA VAL A 173 21.45 -13.42 19.88
C VAL A 173 21.36 -12.04 20.53
N ARG A 174 22.51 -11.42 20.74
CA ARG A 174 22.64 -10.05 21.22
C ARG A 174 23.50 -9.27 20.25
N PHE A 175 23.03 -8.09 19.88
CA PHE A 175 23.74 -7.14 19.04
C PHE A 175 23.45 -5.73 19.54
N THR A 176 24.28 -4.78 19.11
CA THR A 176 24.13 -3.37 19.41
C THR A 176 24.10 -2.62 18.09
N VAL A 177 23.08 -1.79 17.91
CA VAL A 177 22.96 -0.89 16.76
C VAL A 177 23.21 0.53 17.26
N PRO A 178 24.08 1.32 16.60
CA PRO A 178 24.22 2.73 16.93
C PRO A 178 22.88 3.42 16.68
N LEU A 179 22.37 4.11 17.70
CA LEU A 179 21.17 4.94 17.60
C LEU A 179 21.60 6.40 17.66
N ASP A 180 21.19 7.17 16.67
CA ASP A 180 21.35 8.62 16.67
C ASP A 180 20.02 9.27 17.03
N ALA A 181 19.96 9.82 18.25
CA ALA A 181 18.77 10.52 18.72
C ALA A 181 18.43 11.77 17.88
N ALA A 182 19.39 12.31 17.10
CA ALA A 182 19.11 13.39 16.16
C ALA A 182 18.22 12.93 14.98
N LEU A 183 18.15 11.63 14.70
CA LEU A 183 17.32 11.06 13.63
C LEU A 183 15.91 10.69 14.09
N GLY A 184 15.63 10.69 15.40
CA GLY A 184 14.28 10.48 15.94
C GLY A 184 14.23 10.02 17.40
N ASP A 185 13.07 10.23 18.03
CA ASP A 185 12.85 9.99 19.47
C ASP A 185 12.23 8.60 19.79
N TRP A 186 12.12 7.73 18.79
CA TRP A 186 11.54 6.40 18.94
C TRP A 186 12.18 5.39 17.98
N VAL A 187 12.12 4.12 18.37
CA VAL A 187 12.70 3.00 17.63
C VAL A 187 11.73 1.81 17.57
N VAL A 188 11.78 1.04 16.50
CA VAL A 188 11.07 -0.23 16.32
C VAL A 188 12.10 -1.31 16.00
N LEU A 189 11.94 -2.51 16.56
CA LEU A 189 12.76 -3.68 16.18
C LEU A 189 11.92 -4.61 15.31
N ARG A 190 12.43 -4.93 14.12
CA ARG A 190 11.88 -5.91 13.19
C ARG A 190 12.90 -7.04 13.01
N VAL A 191 12.41 -8.29 12.98
CA VAL A 191 13.18 -9.50 12.68
C VAL A 191 12.64 -10.05 11.36
N SER A 192 13.51 -10.27 10.39
CA SER A 192 13.15 -10.76 9.06
C SER A 192 14.03 -11.92 8.59
N ASP A 193 13.51 -12.73 7.67
CA ASP A 193 14.26 -13.77 6.94
C ASP A 193 14.74 -13.19 5.61
N PRO A 194 16.05 -12.95 5.41
CA PRO A 194 16.59 -12.32 4.20
C PRO A 194 16.64 -13.24 2.99
N THR A 195 16.40 -14.54 3.18
CA THR A 195 16.38 -15.52 2.10
C THR A 195 15.00 -15.66 1.47
N LEU A 196 13.98 -15.13 2.17
CA LEU A 196 12.59 -15.12 1.72
C LEU A 196 12.18 -13.67 1.48
N PRO A 197 11.74 -13.32 0.27
CA PRO A 197 11.26 -11.98 0.03
C PRO A 197 10.06 -11.70 0.94
N ASP A 198 10.00 -10.49 1.50
CA ASP A 198 8.75 -10.00 2.06
C ASP A 198 7.71 -10.09 0.94
N PRO A 199 6.55 -10.74 1.14
CA PRO A 199 5.50 -10.78 0.14
C PRO A 199 4.94 -9.37 -0.15
N SER A 200 5.35 -8.38 0.66
CA SER A 200 4.98 -6.98 0.60
C SER A 200 6.21 -6.06 0.79
N PRO A 201 7.24 -6.13 -0.09
CA PRO A 201 8.49 -5.39 0.11
C PRO A 201 8.30 -3.89 -0.17
N GLY A 202 9.09 -3.07 0.52
CA GLY A 202 9.26 -1.66 0.24
C GLY A 202 10.11 -1.36 -1.02
N PRO A 203 10.58 -0.11 -1.21
CA PRO A 203 11.39 0.30 -2.36
C PRO A 203 12.63 -0.55 -2.59
N ASN A 204 13.11 -0.61 -3.83
CA ASN A 204 14.29 -1.39 -4.19
C ASN A 204 15.53 -0.93 -3.41
N GLY A 205 16.24 -1.87 -2.77
CA GLY A 205 17.38 -1.55 -1.89
C GLY A 205 16.99 -1.10 -0.47
N HIS A 206 15.71 -1.24 -0.09
CA HIS A 206 15.24 -0.98 1.27
C HIS A 206 15.54 -2.20 2.19
N PRO A 207 16.50 -2.14 3.15
CA PRO A 207 16.83 -3.20 4.12
C PRO A 207 15.71 -3.82 5.01
N CYS A 208 14.42 -3.62 4.70
CA CYS A 208 13.27 -4.26 5.35
C CYS A 208 12.43 -5.06 4.32
N ASN A 209 12.96 -5.30 3.12
CA ASN A 209 12.27 -6.04 2.06
C ASN A 209 12.38 -7.57 2.20
N ASP A 210 13.07 -8.02 3.24
CA ASP A 210 13.15 -9.39 3.69
C ASP A 210 11.90 -9.77 4.48
N PHE A 211 11.45 -11.02 4.40
CA PHE A 211 10.19 -11.47 5.00
C PHE A 211 10.12 -11.19 6.50
N GLY A 212 9.18 -10.34 6.92
CA GLY A 212 9.00 -10.00 8.33
C GLY A 212 8.48 -11.19 9.15
N LEU A 213 9.33 -11.74 10.01
CA LEU A 213 8.97 -12.84 10.93
C LEU A 213 8.30 -12.30 12.20
N ALA A 214 8.82 -11.20 12.73
CA ALA A 214 8.32 -10.57 13.94
C ALA A 214 8.70 -9.09 13.99
N TYR A 215 7.96 -8.30 14.74
CA TYR A 215 8.35 -6.95 15.10
C TYR A 215 7.89 -6.66 16.53
N THR A 216 8.49 -5.66 17.15
CA THR A 216 8.08 -5.18 18.46
C THR A 216 8.27 -3.67 18.54
N SER A 217 7.32 -3.05 19.25
CA SER A 217 7.23 -1.63 19.63
C SER A 217 6.91 -0.67 18.46
N PRO A 218 6.63 0.62 18.78
CA PRO A 218 7.70 1.60 19.05
C PRO A 218 8.06 1.76 20.53
N TRP A 219 9.36 1.91 20.81
CA TRP A 219 9.91 2.34 22.09
C TRP A 219 10.38 3.77 21.96
N TRP A 220 10.05 4.62 22.92
CA TRP A 220 10.52 6.00 22.96
C TRP A 220 11.87 6.08 23.67
N LEU A 221 12.83 6.71 23.01
CA LEU A 221 14.12 7.03 23.59
C LEU A 221 13.89 8.16 24.60
N ARG A 222 14.12 7.87 25.89
CA ARG A 222 14.15 8.91 26.93
C ARG A 222 15.61 9.28 27.18
N PRO A 223 15.92 10.59 27.31
CA PRO A 223 17.25 11.02 27.73
C PRO A 223 17.62 10.51 29.12
#